data_AF-A0A1X0SAW4-F1
#
_entry.id   AF-A0A1X0SAW4-F1
#
_cell.length_a   1.000
_cell.length_b   1.000
_cell.length_c   1.000
_cell.angle_alpha   90.00
_cell.angle_beta   90.00
_cell.angle_gamma   90.00
#
_symmetry.space_group_name_H-M   'P 1'
#
loop_
_entity.id
_entity.type
_entity.pdbx_description
1 polymer ?
#
loop_
_entity_poly.entity_id
_entity_poly.type
_entity_poly.pdbx_seq_one_letter_code
_entity_poly.pdbx_strand_id
1 'polypeptide(L)'
;MFLLLSSKKFLSHNRSIITRYMSQDTKSSILNWASKDGEFRRQQSVFRDFIEDKPDAKFAPEPDRYHLYISWACPWAHRTAIVRNLKGLDKIIGLSVVDYLMLDKGWKFSTEQECPGAIPDTVNNASYIRDIYFKVNPNYEGRFTVPVLWDKKLQTIVNNESSEIIRMFNTAFNKFLSKEQAELNYYPEHLQKEIDETNEWIYDTVNNGVYKSGFATTQEAYEKNVVPLFKSLDRIEKMLDGHKYLVQDTFTEADIRLFTTIIR
;
A
#
# COMPACT_ATOMS: atom_id res chain seq x y z
N MET A 1 -62.42 36.21 -42.75
CA MET A 1 -62.86 35.36 -43.89
C MET A 1 -61.84 34.22 -43.99
N PHE A 2 -61.98 33.18 -43.18
CA PHE A 2 -62.67 31.90 -43.43
C PHE A 2 -61.85 30.88 -44.26
N LEU A 3 -61.65 29.70 -43.63
CA LEU A 3 -61.34 28.33 -44.10
C LEU A 3 -59.99 28.05 -44.80
N LEU A 4 -59.12 27.12 -44.37
CA LEU A 4 -59.18 25.65 -44.08
C LEU A 4 -58.86 24.73 -45.29
N LEU A 5 -58.04 23.70 -44.99
CA LEU A 5 -57.67 22.47 -45.74
C LEU A 5 -56.43 22.62 -46.66
N SER A 6 -55.44 21.72 -46.74
CA SER A 6 -55.44 20.26 -46.54
C SER A 6 -54.00 19.70 -46.31
N SER A 7 -53.88 18.88 -45.27
CA SER A 7 -53.20 17.57 -45.09
C SER A 7 -51.92 17.11 -45.83
N LYS A 8 -51.10 16.39 -45.01
CA LYS A 8 -50.24 15.22 -45.28
C LYS A 8 -48.84 15.41 -45.88
N LYS A 9 -47.85 15.36 -44.98
CA LYS A 9 -46.83 14.30 -44.83
C LYS A 9 -45.62 14.91 -44.13
N PHE A 10 -45.29 14.49 -42.91
CA PHE A 10 -43.91 14.36 -42.45
C PHE A 10 -43.91 13.65 -41.10
N LEU A 11 -42.87 12.84 -40.87
CA LEU A 11 -42.50 12.17 -39.61
C LEU A 11 -43.07 10.76 -39.41
N SER A 12 -42.58 9.81 -40.20
CA SER A 12 -42.24 8.49 -39.69
C SER A 12 -40.75 8.24 -39.96
N HIS A 13 -40.09 7.51 -39.06
CA HIS A 13 -38.66 7.09 -39.09
C HIS A 13 -37.66 8.05 -38.42
N ASN A 14 -37.56 7.97 -37.09
CA ASN A 14 -36.28 7.87 -36.38
C ASN A 14 -36.50 7.68 -34.87
N ARG A 15 -36.97 6.50 -34.46
CA ARG A 15 -37.03 6.10 -33.04
C ARG A 15 -36.13 4.90 -32.70
N SER A 16 -35.24 4.48 -33.60
CA SER A 16 -34.39 3.29 -33.43
C SER A 16 -32.89 3.56 -33.34
N ILE A 17 -32.43 4.82 -33.31
CA ILE A 17 -30.98 5.13 -33.34
C ILE A 17 -30.44 5.61 -31.98
N ILE A 18 -31.29 5.90 -30.98
CA ILE A 18 -30.85 6.44 -29.68
C ILE A 18 -30.44 5.36 -28.66
N THR A 19 -30.67 4.06 -28.93
CA THR A 19 -30.48 3.00 -27.91
C THR A 19 -29.17 2.20 -28.06
N ARG A 20 -28.15 2.68 -28.77
CA ARG A 20 -26.92 1.90 -29.02
C ARG A 20 -25.58 2.56 -28.67
N TYR A 21 -25.59 3.59 -27.83
CA TYR A 21 -24.37 4.23 -27.32
C TYR A 21 -24.38 4.39 -25.78
N MET A 22 -24.78 3.35 -25.05
CA MET A 22 -24.58 3.26 -23.59
C MET A 22 -23.98 1.92 -23.16
N SER A 23 -23.11 1.35 -23.98
CA SER A 23 -22.42 0.10 -23.67
C SER A 23 -20.99 0.14 -24.18
N GLN A 24 -20.15 0.98 -23.58
CA GLN A 24 -18.71 0.79 -23.53
C GLN A 24 -18.11 1.73 -22.47
N ASP A 25 -17.19 1.17 -21.67
CA ASP A 25 -16.45 1.75 -20.54
C ASP A 25 -17.11 1.82 -19.16
N THR A 26 -17.43 0.65 -18.61
CA THR A 26 -17.29 0.38 -17.16
C THR A 26 -15.90 -0.20 -16.85
N LYS A 27 -14.82 0.43 -17.32
CA LYS A 27 -13.51 0.20 -16.66
C LYS A 27 -13.59 0.92 -15.32
N SER A 28 -13.74 0.15 -14.24
CA SER A 28 -13.69 0.68 -12.87
C SER A 28 -12.43 1.54 -12.73
N SER A 29 -12.60 2.83 -12.44
CA SER A 29 -11.49 3.73 -12.17
C SER A 29 -10.61 3.13 -11.09
N ILE A 30 -9.28 3.27 -11.22
CA ILE A 30 -8.35 2.85 -10.15
C ILE A 30 -8.55 3.66 -8.86
N LEU A 31 -9.33 4.74 -8.93
CA LEU A 31 -9.72 5.59 -7.82
C LEU A 31 -11.04 5.16 -7.15
N ASN A 32 -11.70 4.12 -7.66
CA ASN A 32 -12.88 3.53 -7.01
C ASN A 32 -12.43 2.51 -5.97
N TRP A 33 -12.56 2.88 -4.69
CA TRP A 33 -12.07 2.06 -3.57
C TRP A 33 -13.14 1.21 -2.90
N ALA A 34 -14.41 1.65 -2.93
CA ALA A 34 -15.54 0.96 -2.31
C ALA A 34 -16.16 -0.11 -3.22
N SER A 35 -16.72 -1.14 -2.59
CA SER A 35 -17.57 -2.16 -3.22
C SER A 35 -19.00 -1.62 -3.43
N LYS A 36 -19.85 -2.38 -4.11
CA LYS A 36 -21.24 -1.97 -4.42
C LYS A 36 -22.13 -1.72 -3.19
N ASP A 37 -21.81 -2.37 -2.07
CA ASP A 37 -22.47 -2.19 -0.77
C ASP A 37 -21.92 -1.00 0.04
N GLY A 38 -20.96 -0.27 -0.54
CA GLY A 38 -20.32 0.89 0.06
C GLY A 38 -19.19 0.58 1.04
N GLU A 39 -18.85 -0.70 1.24
CA GLU A 39 -17.70 -1.08 2.05
C GLU A 39 -16.40 -1.08 1.25
N PHE A 40 -15.34 -0.53 1.86
CA PHE A 40 -13.98 -0.72 1.36
C PHE A 40 -13.44 -2.09 1.78
N ARG A 41 -12.99 -2.87 0.79
CA ARG A 41 -12.32 -4.17 1.00
C ARG A 41 -10.92 -4.10 0.40
N ARG A 42 -9.91 -4.24 1.25
CA ARG A 42 -8.51 -4.22 0.83
C ARG A 42 -8.19 -5.49 0.05
N GLN A 43 -7.65 -5.33 -1.16
CA GLN A 43 -7.06 -6.45 -1.90
C GLN A 43 -5.78 -6.92 -1.22
N GLN A 44 -5.59 -8.22 -1.13
CA GLN A 44 -4.38 -8.80 -0.55
C GLN A 44 -3.17 -8.65 -1.48
N SER A 45 -2.01 -8.45 -0.89
CA SER A 45 -0.71 -8.47 -1.54
C SER A 45 -0.43 -9.87 -2.11
N VAL A 46 0.12 -9.95 -3.33
CA VAL A 46 0.25 -11.21 -4.08
C VAL A 46 1.69 -11.66 -4.32
N PHE A 47 2.66 -10.76 -4.21
CA PHE A 47 4.08 -11.13 -4.20
C PHE A 47 4.50 -11.31 -2.75
N ARG A 48 4.81 -12.56 -2.37
CA ARG A 48 4.96 -13.00 -0.96
C ARG A 48 6.21 -13.85 -0.75
N ASP A 49 7.20 -13.74 -1.63
CA ASP A 49 8.48 -14.42 -1.43
C ASP A 49 9.27 -13.74 -0.30
N PHE A 50 10.23 -14.46 0.28
CA PHE A 50 11.07 -13.99 1.38
C PHE A 50 12.56 -13.98 1.01
N ILE A 51 13.29 -13.02 1.58
CA ILE A 51 14.75 -13.01 1.64
C ILE A 51 15.15 -13.88 2.83
N GLU A 52 15.92 -14.92 2.57
CA GLU A 52 16.28 -15.94 3.57
C GLU A 52 17.77 -16.23 3.53
N ASP A 53 18.41 -16.31 4.70
CA ASP A 53 19.82 -16.69 4.82
C ASP A 53 19.98 -18.22 4.87
N LYS A 54 19.67 -18.89 3.76
CA LYS A 54 19.85 -20.34 3.59
C LYS A 54 20.52 -20.66 2.25
N PRO A 55 21.27 -21.78 2.14
CA PRO A 55 22.09 -22.11 0.96
C PRO A 55 21.35 -22.04 -0.38
N ASP A 56 20.09 -22.47 -0.41
CA ASP A 56 19.28 -22.56 -1.64
C ASP A 56 18.19 -21.48 -1.71
N ALA A 57 18.35 -20.37 -0.99
CA ALA A 57 17.38 -19.27 -1.04
C ALA A 57 17.36 -18.64 -2.44
N LYS A 58 16.18 -18.66 -3.09
CA LYS A 58 15.94 -17.89 -4.33
C LYS A 58 16.34 -16.43 -4.16
N PHE A 59 16.05 -15.86 -3.00
CA PHE A 59 16.44 -14.52 -2.59
C PHE A 59 17.34 -14.61 -1.35
N ALA A 60 18.65 -14.63 -1.57
CA ALA A 60 19.64 -14.61 -0.49
C ALA A 60 20.02 -13.17 -0.11
N PRO A 61 20.21 -12.86 1.19
CA PRO A 61 20.60 -11.52 1.60
C PRO A 61 21.99 -11.19 1.03
N GLU A 62 22.03 -10.23 0.11
CA GLU A 62 23.20 -9.77 -0.62
C GLU A 62 23.17 -8.23 -0.63
N PRO A 63 24.23 -7.53 -0.17
CA PRO A 63 24.33 -6.09 -0.30
C PRO A 63 24.20 -5.67 -1.75
N ASP A 64 23.53 -4.53 -1.99
CA ASP A 64 23.32 -3.96 -3.31
C ASP A 64 22.54 -4.84 -4.29
N ARG A 65 21.90 -5.93 -3.85
CA ARG A 65 21.00 -6.75 -4.69
C ARG A 65 19.57 -6.19 -4.73
N TYR A 66 19.10 -5.62 -3.63
CA TYR A 66 17.70 -5.27 -3.46
C TYR A 66 17.43 -3.76 -3.62
N HIS A 67 16.22 -3.42 -4.04
CA HIS A 67 15.75 -2.05 -4.17
C HIS A 67 14.34 -1.92 -3.63
N LEU A 68 14.03 -0.81 -2.98
CA LEU A 68 12.73 -0.54 -2.39
C LEU A 68 12.05 0.62 -3.12
N TYR A 69 10.82 0.38 -3.59
CA TYR A 69 9.97 1.42 -4.15
C TYR A 69 8.91 1.81 -3.12
N ILE A 70 8.84 3.10 -2.76
CA ILE A 70 7.90 3.62 -1.76
C ILE A 70 7.19 4.89 -2.25
N SER A 71 6.17 5.31 -1.51
CA SER A 71 5.69 6.70 -1.47
C SER A 71 5.78 7.18 -0.02
N TRP A 72 6.27 8.39 0.22
CA TRP A 72 6.23 9.01 1.56
C TRP A 72 4.80 9.23 2.06
N ALA A 73 3.81 9.35 1.17
CA ALA A 73 2.41 9.49 1.55
C ALA A 73 1.81 8.18 2.12
N CYS A 74 2.35 7.02 1.73
CA CYS A 74 1.77 5.72 2.04
C CYS A 74 2.22 5.19 3.41
N PRO A 75 1.33 4.95 4.39
CA PRO A 75 1.71 4.44 5.70
C PRO A 75 2.33 3.04 5.63
N TRP A 76 1.85 2.18 4.72
CA TRP A 76 2.38 0.83 4.51
C TRP A 76 3.83 0.87 4.04
N ALA A 77 4.13 1.76 3.09
CA ALA A 77 5.49 1.93 2.58
C ALA A 77 6.39 2.61 3.62
N HIS A 78 5.85 3.54 4.39
CA HIS A 78 6.58 4.23 5.45
C HIS A 78 7.11 3.27 6.52
N ARG A 79 6.40 2.18 6.85
CA ARG A 79 6.90 1.13 7.76
C ARG A 79 8.23 0.55 7.28
N THR A 80 8.30 0.23 5.99
CA THR A 80 9.51 -0.35 5.37
C THR A 80 10.66 0.65 5.35
N ALA A 81 10.38 1.94 5.14
CA ALA A 81 11.38 3.00 5.19
C ALA A 81 11.93 3.22 6.61
N ILE A 82 11.06 3.20 7.63
CA ILE A 82 11.45 3.30 9.04
C ILE A 82 12.40 2.15 9.40
N VAL A 83 12.01 0.91 9.16
CA VAL A 83 12.83 -0.26 9.52
C VAL A 83 14.13 -0.30 8.69
N ARG A 84 14.09 0.08 7.41
CA ARG A 84 15.28 0.23 6.56
C ARG A 84 16.30 1.17 7.21
N ASN A 85 15.87 2.35 7.66
CA ASN A 85 16.77 3.32 8.28
C ASN A 85 17.23 2.89 9.68
N LEU A 86 16.32 2.38 10.51
CA LEU A 86 16.65 1.93 11.86
C LEU A 86 17.67 0.78 11.87
N LYS A 87 17.55 -0.16 10.92
CA LYS A 87 18.51 -1.26 10.75
C LYS A 87 19.77 -0.86 9.97
N GLY A 88 19.91 0.38 9.51
CA GLY A 88 21.07 0.80 8.71
C GLY A 88 21.16 0.17 7.33
N LEU A 89 20.04 -0.32 6.80
CA LEU A 89 19.96 -0.96 5.48
C LEU A 89 19.99 0.08 4.35
N ASP A 90 19.99 1.36 4.67
CA ASP A 90 20.02 2.44 3.71
C ASP A 90 21.26 2.45 2.82
N LYS A 91 22.33 1.84 3.30
CA LYS A 91 23.61 1.67 2.59
C LYS A 91 23.64 0.50 1.63
N ILE A 92 22.72 -0.47 1.75
CA ILE A 92 22.77 -1.74 0.99
C ILE A 92 21.48 -2.09 0.26
N ILE A 93 20.37 -1.40 0.57
CA ILE A 93 19.09 -1.51 -0.14
C ILE A 93 18.78 -0.15 -0.76
N GLY A 94 18.76 -0.10 -2.09
CA GLY A 94 18.45 1.12 -2.83
C GLY A 94 17.01 1.60 -2.57
N LEU A 95 16.73 2.86 -2.89
CA LEU A 95 15.43 3.48 -2.67
C LEU A 95 15.03 4.32 -3.88
N SER A 96 13.79 4.17 -4.32
CA SER A 96 13.10 5.12 -5.19
C SER A 96 11.77 5.51 -4.56
N VAL A 97 11.40 6.78 -4.72
CA VAL A 97 10.24 7.39 -4.08
C VAL A 97 9.38 7.99 -5.18
N VAL A 98 8.16 7.46 -5.30
CA VAL A 98 7.16 7.98 -6.23
C VAL A 98 6.57 9.30 -5.74
N ASP A 99 6.00 10.03 -6.68
CA ASP A 99 5.18 11.20 -6.43
C ASP A 99 4.09 10.93 -5.38
N TYR A 100 3.80 11.90 -4.51
CA TYR A 100 2.72 11.77 -3.53
C TYR A 100 1.34 11.80 -4.21
N LEU A 101 1.23 12.44 -5.38
CA LEU A 101 -0.03 12.60 -6.10
C LEU A 101 -0.29 11.40 -7.01
N MET A 102 -1.23 10.54 -6.59
CA MET A 102 -1.66 9.39 -7.38
C MET A 102 -2.86 9.74 -8.27
N LEU A 103 -2.63 9.83 -9.58
CA LEU A 103 -3.67 10.13 -10.59
C LEU A 103 -4.15 8.85 -11.30
N ASP A 104 -4.81 8.98 -12.45
CA ASP A 104 -5.41 7.93 -13.28
C ASP A 104 -4.46 6.79 -13.69
N LYS A 105 -3.16 7.08 -13.80
CA LYS A 105 -2.11 6.09 -14.12
C LYS A 105 -1.46 5.47 -12.90
N GLY A 106 -1.86 5.87 -11.70
CA GLY A 106 -1.29 5.43 -10.43
C GLY A 106 -0.04 6.22 -10.05
N TRP A 107 0.82 5.59 -9.24
CA TRP A 107 2.04 6.19 -8.71
C TRP A 107 3.07 6.46 -9.82
N LYS A 108 3.46 7.73 -9.99
CA LYS A 108 4.44 8.20 -10.98
C LYS A 108 5.82 8.32 -10.35
N PHE A 109 6.88 7.96 -11.08
CA PHE A 109 8.23 8.38 -10.76
C PHE A 109 8.47 9.79 -11.30
N SER A 110 8.39 10.77 -10.40
CA SER A 110 8.71 12.18 -10.68
C SER A 110 10.16 12.47 -10.28
N THR A 111 10.77 13.47 -10.92
CA THR A 111 12.04 14.06 -10.48
C THR A 111 11.83 14.91 -9.23
N GLU A 112 12.91 15.16 -8.49
CA GLU A 112 12.90 16.04 -7.30
C GLU A 112 12.38 17.46 -7.64
N GLN A 113 12.64 17.94 -8.86
CA GLN A 113 12.14 19.23 -9.33
C GLN A 113 10.63 19.24 -9.61
N GLU A 114 10.08 18.12 -10.09
CA GLU A 114 8.64 17.97 -10.32
C GLU A 114 7.88 17.74 -9.01
N CYS A 115 8.47 16.99 -8.07
CA CYS A 115 7.90 16.67 -6.77
C CYS A 115 9.02 16.60 -5.71
N PRO A 116 9.11 17.57 -4.78
CA PRO A 116 10.10 17.52 -3.70
C PRO A 116 10.02 16.23 -2.88
N GLY A 117 11.17 15.64 -2.57
CA GLY A 117 11.32 14.34 -1.90
C GLY A 117 11.12 13.11 -2.81
N ALA A 118 10.85 13.30 -4.11
CA ALA A 118 10.74 12.19 -5.07
C ALA A 118 12.13 11.74 -5.53
N ILE A 119 12.29 10.42 -5.64
CA ILE A 119 13.54 9.79 -6.09
C ILE A 119 13.17 8.93 -7.29
N PRO A 120 13.53 9.34 -8.53
CA PRO A 120 13.25 8.58 -9.73
C PRO A 120 13.72 7.12 -9.67
N ASP A 121 13.11 6.28 -10.49
CA ASP A 121 13.56 4.90 -10.65
C ASP A 121 14.82 4.85 -11.54
N THR A 122 15.98 4.64 -10.91
CA THR A 122 17.26 4.46 -11.61
C THR A 122 17.57 2.99 -11.91
N VAL A 123 16.73 2.05 -11.45
CA VAL A 123 16.96 0.61 -11.58
C VAL A 123 16.28 0.07 -12.84
N ASN A 124 15.01 0.42 -13.06
CA ASN A 124 14.25 -0.04 -14.22
C ASN A 124 13.91 1.08 -15.21
N ASN A 125 14.21 2.35 -14.87
CA ASN A 125 13.82 3.54 -15.64
C ASN A 125 12.30 3.59 -15.91
N ALA A 126 11.49 3.09 -14.96
CA ALA A 126 10.04 3.12 -15.06
C ALA A 126 9.49 4.54 -14.90
N SER A 127 8.39 4.82 -15.58
CA SER A 127 7.64 6.08 -15.39
C SER A 127 6.58 5.96 -14.30
N TYR A 128 6.05 4.74 -14.09
CA TYR A 128 5.03 4.45 -13.10
C TYR A 128 5.30 3.12 -12.38
N ILE A 129 4.78 2.95 -11.16
CA ILE A 129 4.89 1.68 -10.42
C ILE A 129 4.28 0.51 -11.19
N ARG A 130 3.19 0.72 -11.93
CA ARG A 130 2.58 -0.33 -12.74
C ARG A 130 3.55 -0.93 -13.77
N ASP A 131 4.50 -0.15 -14.26
CA ASP A 131 5.50 -0.62 -15.23
C ASP A 131 6.41 -1.68 -14.58
N ILE A 132 6.68 -1.56 -13.27
CA ILE A 132 7.41 -2.56 -12.47
C ILE A 132 6.59 -3.86 -12.38
N TYR A 133 5.29 -3.78 -12.11
CA TYR A 133 4.42 -4.95 -12.04
C TYR A 133 4.29 -5.64 -13.40
N PHE A 134 4.07 -4.88 -14.48
CA PHE A 134 3.96 -5.42 -15.84
C PHE A 134 5.27 -6.03 -16.35
N LYS A 135 6.42 -5.55 -15.86
CA LYS A 135 7.72 -6.17 -16.15
C LYS A 135 7.81 -7.62 -15.64
N VAL A 136 7.17 -7.91 -14.51
CA VAL A 136 7.14 -9.27 -13.92
C VAL A 136 6.01 -10.11 -14.47
N ASN A 137 4.82 -9.52 -14.61
CA ASN A 137 3.64 -10.16 -15.16
C ASN A 137 2.91 -9.21 -16.11
N PRO A 138 3.06 -9.38 -17.44
CA PRO A 138 2.38 -8.53 -18.44
C PRO A 138 0.85 -8.54 -18.34
N ASN A 139 0.27 -9.57 -17.72
CA ASN A 139 -1.17 -9.73 -17.53
C ASN A 139 -1.58 -9.48 -16.07
N TYR A 140 -0.85 -8.63 -15.34
CA TYR A 140 -1.19 -8.31 -13.95
C TYR A 140 -2.49 -7.50 -13.86
N GLU A 141 -3.48 -8.01 -13.12
CA GLU A 141 -4.82 -7.37 -12.98
C GLU A 141 -5.07 -6.78 -11.57
N GLY A 142 -4.11 -6.94 -10.66
CA GLY A 142 -4.20 -6.43 -9.29
C GLY A 142 -3.92 -4.93 -9.18
N ARG A 143 -3.98 -4.41 -7.94
CA ARG A 143 -3.55 -3.03 -7.65
C ARG A 143 -2.04 -2.90 -7.67
N PHE A 144 -1.56 -1.82 -8.29
CA PHE A 144 -0.15 -1.44 -8.34
C PHE A 144 0.24 -0.69 -7.06
N THR A 145 0.47 -1.44 -5.98
CA THR A 145 0.71 -0.88 -4.63
C THR A 145 2.19 -0.57 -4.39
N VAL A 146 2.42 0.30 -3.40
CA VAL A 146 3.69 0.46 -2.68
C VAL A 146 3.48 0.04 -1.22
N PRO A 147 4.49 -0.52 -0.52
CA PRO A 147 5.88 -0.72 -0.97
C PRO A 147 6.05 -1.87 -1.96
N VAL A 148 7.13 -1.84 -2.73
CA VAL A 148 7.59 -2.98 -3.55
C VAL A 148 9.06 -3.25 -3.23
N LEU A 149 9.36 -4.45 -2.74
CA LEU A 149 10.73 -4.95 -2.59
C LEU A 149 11.13 -5.68 -3.88
N TRP A 150 12.11 -5.11 -4.57
CA TRP A 150 12.58 -5.54 -5.87
C TRP A 150 13.94 -6.23 -5.79
N ASP A 151 14.10 -7.32 -6.52
CA ASP A 151 15.39 -7.98 -6.73
C ASP A 151 16.00 -7.54 -8.07
N LYS A 152 17.13 -6.84 -8.02
CA LYS A 152 17.84 -6.37 -9.23
C LYS A 152 18.47 -7.51 -10.01
N LYS A 153 18.81 -8.63 -9.36
CA LYS A 153 19.49 -9.78 -9.96
C LYS A 153 18.54 -10.62 -10.79
N LEU A 154 17.40 -11.00 -10.22
CA LEU A 154 16.37 -11.78 -10.90
C LEU A 154 15.34 -10.92 -11.66
N GLN A 155 15.44 -9.59 -11.51
CA GLN A 155 14.52 -8.63 -12.12
C GLN A 155 13.04 -8.96 -11.85
N THR A 156 12.74 -9.24 -10.58
CA THR A 156 11.39 -9.58 -10.12
C THR A 156 11.05 -8.86 -8.83
N ILE A 157 9.75 -8.79 -8.53
CA ILE A 157 9.26 -8.40 -7.21
C ILE A 157 9.47 -9.59 -6.28
N VAL A 158 10.14 -9.35 -5.15
CA VAL A 158 10.26 -10.31 -4.04
C VAL A 158 8.95 -10.29 -3.25
N ASN A 159 8.57 -9.10 -2.78
CA ASN A 159 7.47 -8.96 -1.85
C ASN A 159 6.81 -7.57 -1.99
N ASN A 160 5.48 -7.49 -1.90
CA ASN A 160 4.73 -6.23 -1.84
C ASN A 160 3.82 -6.12 -0.61
N GLU A 161 4.07 -6.94 0.42
CA GLU A 161 3.43 -6.93 1.72
C GLU A 161 4.32 -6.27 2.78
N SER A 162 3.95 -5.06 3.20
CA SER A 162 4.75 -4.25 4.14
C SER A 162 5.10 -4.96 5.44
N SER A 163 4.19 -5.80 5.96
CA SER A 163 4.38 -6.50 7.23
C SER A 163 5.44 -7.61 7.15
N GLU A 164 5.58 -8.25 6.00
CA GLU A 164 6.62 -9.26 5.77
C GLU A 164 7.95 -8.60 5.44
N ILE A 165 7.94 -7.50 4.69
CA ILE A 165 9.15 -6.74 4.34
C ILE A 165 9.86 -6.24 5.60
N ILE A 166 9.14 -5.69 6.57
CA ILE A 166 9.77 -5.24 7.81
C ILE A 166 10.38 -6.39 8.63
N ARG A 167 9.77 -7.59 8.59
CA ARG A 167 10.32 -8.78 9.25
C ARG A 167 11.58 -9.29 8.56
N MET A 168 11.63 -9.26 7.23
CA MET A 168 12.86 -9.56 6.48
C MET A 168 13.97 -8.56 6.82
N PHE A 169 13.66 -7.26 6.82
CA PHE A 169 14.64 -6.22 7.17
C PHE A 169 15.14 -6.32 8.61
N ASN A 170 14.29 -6.79 9.53
CA ASN A 170 14.63 -6.94 10.94
C ASN A 170 15.81 -7.92 11.17
N THR A 171 15.95 -8.97 10.35
CA THR A 171 16.94 -10.04 10.62
C THR A 171 17.77 -10.51 9.43
N ALA A 172 17.23 -10.53 8.20
CA ALA A 172 17.87 -11.22 7.07
C ALA A 172 19.25 -10.68 6.69
N PHE A 173 19.52 -9.41 7.00
CA PHE A 173 20.77 -8.74 6.65
C PHE A 173 21.75 -8.56 7.82
N ASN A 174 21.45 -9.10 9.01
CA ASN A 174 22.24 -8.86 10.22
C ASN A 174 23.74 -9.12 10.05
N LYS A 175 24.14 -10.11 9.23
CA LYS A 175 25.55 -10.43 8.94
C LYS A 175 26.34 -9.33 8.21
N PHE A 176 25.65 -8.34 7.63
CA PHE A 176 26.25 -7.22 6.89
C PHE A 176 26.21 -5.89 7.65
N LEU A 177 25.65 -5.88 8.86
CA LEU A 177 25.42 -4.67 9.64
C LEU A 177 26.49 -4.49 10.72
N SER A 178 26.56 -3.28 11.30
CA SER A 178 27.33 -3.09 12.54
C SER A 178 26.74 -3.95 13.65
N LYS A 179 27.53 -4.27 14.67
CA LYS A 179 27.06 -5.04 15.83
C LYS A 179 25.81 -4.40 16.46
N GLU A 180 25.84 -3.08 16.69
CA GLU A 180 24.73 -2.33 17.26
C GLU A 180 23.46 -2.45 16.41
N GLN A 181 23.57 -2.30 15.08
CA GLN A 181 22.42 -2.41 14.18
C GLN A 181 21.92 -3.86 14.06
N ALA A 182 22.81 -4.85 14.08
CA ALA A 182 22.45 -6.27 14.02
C ALA A 182 21.70 -6.72 15.28
N GLU A 183 22.03 -6.16 16.45
CA GLU A 183 21.38 -6.46 17.74
C GLU A 183 19.98 -5.85 17.89
N LEU A 184 19.64 -4.82 17.12
CA LEU A 184 18.28 -4.27 17.08
C LEU A 184 17.30 -5.34 16.58
N ASN A 185 16.24 -5.60 17.37
CA ASN A 185 15.20 -6.56 17.05
C ASN A 185 13.82 -6.02 17.43
N TYR A 186 12.99 -5.75 16.41
CA TYR A 186 11.63 -5.22 16.56
C TYR A 186 10.55 -6.31 16.67
N TYR A 187 10.94 -7.59 16.62
CA TYR A 187 10.04 -8.75 16.74
C TYR A 187 10.72 -9.89 17.53
N PRO A 188 11.16 -9.64 18.78
CA PRO A 188 11.88 -10.62 19.58
C PRO A 188 10.98 -11.77 20.00
N GLU A 189 11.54 -12.99 20.03
CA GLU A 189 10.81 -14.26 20.23
C GLU A 189 9.85 -14.23 21.43
N HIS A 190 10.32 -13.72 22.57
CA HIS A 190 9.54 -13.66 23.82
C HIS A 190 8.32 -12.71 23.77
N LEU A 191 8.25 -11.79 22.80
CA LEU A 191 7.12 -10.85 22.63
C LEU A 191 6.26 -11.16 21.40
N GLN A 192 6.63 -12.12 20.55
CA GLN A 192 5.98 -12.32 19.24
C GLN A 192 4.47 -12.51 19.35
N LYS A 193 4.01 -13.33 20.30
CA LYS A 193 2.59 -13.57 20.53
C LYS A 193 1.82 -12.27 20.82
N GLU A 194 2.32 -11.46 21.75
CA GLU A 194 1.65 -10.22 22.15
C GLU A 194 1.74 -9.15 21.05
N ILE A 195 2.85 -9.11 20.31
CA ILE A 195 2.99 -8.27 19.12
C ILE A 195 1.98 -8.67 18.04
N ASP A 196 1.82 -9.96 17.76
CA ASP A 196 0.89 -10.46 16.73
C ASP A 196 -0.56 -10.17 17.11
N GLU A 197 -0.95 -10.46 18.35
CA GLU A 197 -2.28 -10.14 18.89
C GLU A 197 -2.54 -8.62 18.83
N THR A 198 -1.55 -7.79 19.18
CA THR A 198 -1.65 -6.33 19.11
C THR A 198 -1.78 -5.83 17.67
N ASN A 199 -0.96 -6.36 16.77
CA ASN A 199 -0.94 -6.01 15.36
C ASN A 199 -2.22 -6.38 14.64
N GLU A 200 -2.88 -7.46 15.02
CA GLU A 200 -4.11 -7.93 14.38
C GLU A 200 -5.23 -6.89 14.51
N TRP A 201 -5.57 -6.50 15.75
CA TRP A 201 -6.64 -5.53 15.95
C TRP A 201 -6.21 -4.12 15.53
N ILE A 202 -4.94 -3.69 15.75
CA ILE A 202 -4.46 -2.40 15.25
C ILE A 202 -4.57 -2.34 13.73
N TYR A 203 -4.22 -3.42 13.02
CA TYR A 203 -4.40 -3.48 11.58
C TYR A 203 -5.88 -3.33 11.21
N ASP A 204 -6.77 -4.14 11.78
CA ASP A 204 -8.16 -4.15 11.34
C ASP A 204 -8.90 -2.85 11.68
N THR A 205 -8.80 -2.38 12.92
CA THR A 205 -9.65 -1.29 13.42
C THR A 205 -8.98 0.08 13.37
N VAL A 206 -7.65 0.16 13.24
CA VAL A 206 -6.93 1.44 13.19
C VAL A 206 -6.30 1.65 11.82
N ASN A 207 -5.27 0.89 11.47
CA ASN A 207 -4.51 1.13 10.22
C ASN A 207 -5.37 0.97 8.98
N ASN A 208 -6.19 -0.08 8.93
CA ASN A 208 -7.17 -0.30 7.88
C ASN A 208 -8.51 0.36 8.22
N GLY A 209 -8.81 0.57 9.51
CA GLY A 209 -10.03 1.24 9.98
C GLY A 209 -10.24 2.61 9.38
N VAL A 210 -9.21 3.46 9.37
CA VAL A 210 -9.29 4.80 8.73
C VAL A 210 -9.63 4.73 7.25
N TYR A 211 -9.15 3.71 6.52
CA TYR A 211 -9.52 3.49 5.12
C TYR A 211 -10.95 2.95 4.99
N LYS A 212 -11.35 2.00 5.85
CA LYS A 212 -12.71 1.46 5.87
C LYS A 212 -13.74 2.56 6.13
N SER A 213 -13.44 3.50 7.01
CA SER A 213 -14.26 4.69 7.28
C SER A 213 -14.20 5.70 6.14
N GLY A 214 -13.00 6.13 5.72
CA GLY A 214 -12.84 7.23 4.77
C GLY A 214 -13.23 6.90 3.33
N PHE A 215 -13.20 5.62 2.94
CA PHE A 215 -13.67 5.16 1.63
C PHE A 215 -15.09 4.60 1.64
N ALA A 216 -15.78 4.61 2.79
CA ALA A 216 -17.17 4.21 2.83
C ALA A 216 -18.04 5.13 1.95
N THR A 217 -18.96 4.56 1.18
CA THR A 217 -19.90 5.34 0.36
C THR A 217 -21.35 5.25 0.85
N THR A 218 -21.57 4.62 2.01
CA THR A 218 -22.86 4.59 2.72
C THR A 218 -22.65 4.96 4.19
N GLN A 219 -23.67 5.58 4.80
CA GLN A 219 -23.63 5.97 6.22
C GLN A 219 -23.40 4.75 7.14
N GLU A 220 -24.09 3.65 6.85
CA GLU A 220 -23.98 2.41 7.60
C GLU A 220 -22.56 1.85 7.56
N ALA A 221 -21.92 1.78 6.38
CA ALA A 221 -20.54 1.33 6.25
C ALA A 221 -19.55 2.26 6.97
N TYR A 222 -19.80 3.57 6.94
CA TYR A 222 -18.99 4.55 7.68
C TYR A 222 -19.09 4.34 9.19
N GLU A 223 -20.31 4.32 9.75
CA GLU A 223 -20.55 4.18 11.20
C GLU A 223 -20.03 2.85 11.74
N LYS A 224 -20.22 1.77 10.98
CA LYS A 224 -19.70 0.43 11.28
C LYS A 224 -18.18 0.40 11.48
N ASN A 225 -17.43 1.30 10.83
CA ASN A 225 -15.97 1.30 10.89
C ASN A 225 -15.38 2.45 11.74
N VAL A 226 -16.01 3.62 11.75
CA VAL A 226 -15.49 4.77 12.53
C VAL A 226 -15.66 4.56 14.03
N VAL A 227 -16.73 3.90 14.47
CA VAL A 227 -16.94 3.64 15.91
C VAL A 227 -15.89 2.66 16.46
N PRO A 228 -15.61 1.50 15.83
CA PRO A 228 -14.50 0.65 16.24
C PRO A 228 -13.12 1.33 16.20
N LEU A 229 -12.89 2.24 15.24
CA LEU A 229 -11.67 3.03 15.18
C LEU A 229 -11.47 3.83 16.48
N PHE A 230 -12.43 4.67 16.86
CA PHE A 230 -12.30 5.47 18.09
C PHE A 230 -12.25 4.63 19.36
N LYS A 231 -13.00 3.53 19.44
CA LYS A 231 -12.87 2.57 20.57
C LYS A 231 -11.46 1.98 20.67
N SER A 232 -10.80 1.77 19.53
CA SER A 232 -9.43 1.24 19.49
C SER A 232 -8.41 2.32 19.86
N LEU A 233 -8.65 3.58 19.48
CA LEU A 233 -7.85 4.71 19.96
C LEU A 233 -7.96 4.89 21.48
N ASP A 234 -9.15 4.77 22.06
CA ASP A 234 -9.34 4.78 23.52
C ASP A 234 -8.60 3.63 24.21
N ARG A 235 -8.55 2.45 23.58
CA ARG A 235 -7.78 1.30 24.08
C ARG A 235 -6.28 1.59 24.04
N ILE A 236 -5.78 2.16 22.95
CA ILE A 236 -4.37 2.55 22.79
C ILE A 236 -3.98 3.57 23.85
N GLU A 237 -4.79 4.60 24.05
CA GLU A 237 -4.55 5.63 25.07
C GLU A 237 -4.38 5.01 26.46
N LYS A 238 -5.26 4.07 26.83
CA LYS A 238 -5.15 3.34 28.10
C LYS A 238 -3.92 2.44 28.19
N MET A 239 -3.49 1.83 27.08
CA MET A 239 -2.29 1.00 27.05
C MET A 239 -1.02 1.85 27.24
N LEU A 240 -1.01 3.08 26.72
CA LEU A 240 0.12 4.00 26.81
C LEU A 240 0.10 4.86 28.08
N ASP A 241 -0.95 4.79 28.91
CA ASP A 241 -0.97 5.44 30.22
C ASP A 241 0.11 4.82 31.12
N GLY A 242 1.14 5.62 31.44
CA GLY A 242 2.32 5.19 32.20
C GLY A 242 3.33 4.32 31.43
N HIS A 243 3.15 4.09 30.13
CA HIS A 243 4.03 3.25 29.29
C HIS A 243 4.49 4.03 28.05
N LYS A 244 5.72 3.80 27.58
CA LYS A 244 6.27 4.45 26.37
C LYS A 244 5.90 3.69 25.10
N TYR A 245 5.73 2.38 25.17
CA TYR A 245 5.51 1.51 24.02
C TYR A 245 4.38 0.51 24.25
N LEU A 246 3.81 0.01 23.16
CA LEU A 246 2.57 -0.78 23.17
C LEU A 246 2.70 -2.15 23.85
N VAL A 247 3.86 -2.80 23.73
CA VAL A 247 4.06 -4.20 24.14
C VAL A 247 5.16 -4.24 25.19
N GLN A 248 4.79 -4.55 26.43
CA GLN A 248 5.69 -4.67 27.58
C GLN A 248 6.74 -3.54 27.67
N ASP A 249 6.31 -2.31 27.40
CA ASP A 249 7.16 -1.10 27.38
C ASP A 249 8.45 -1.24 26.54
N THR A 250 8.42 -2.06 25.50
CA THR A 250 9.51 -2.31 24.57
C THR A 250 9.14 -1.80 23.18
N PHE A 251 10.04 -1.08 22.52
CA PHE A 251 9.81 -0.60 21.15
C PHE A 251 9.86 -1.74 20.14
N THR A 252 8.76 -1.99 19.45
CA THR A 252 8.57 -3.14 18.55
C THR A 252 7.99 -2.74 17.19
N GLU A 253 7.79 -3.72 16.30
CA GLU A 253 7.09 -3.49 15.04
C GLU A 253 5.63 -3.04 15.23
N ALA A 254 5.01 -3.31 16.39
CA ALA A 254 3.67 -2.83 16.70
C ALA A 254 3.63 -1.29 16.77
N ASP A 255 4.61 -0.67 17.44
CA ASP A 255 4.73 0.78 17.56
C ASP A 255 4.97 1.41 16.19
N ILE A 256 5.84 0.82 15.37
CA ILE A 256 6.11 1.28 14.00
C ILE A 256 4.83 1.22 13.15
N ARG A 257 4.09 0.12 13.24
CA ARG A 257 2.85 -0.09 12.47
C ARG A 257 1.75 0.88 12.91
N LEU A 258 1.64 1.17 14.20
CA LEU A 258 0.71 2.16 14.73
C LEU A 258 1.10 3.59 14.34
N PHE A 259 2.35 3.98 14.60
CA PHE A 259 2.88 5.32 14.37
C PHE A 259 2.60 5.82 12.96
N THR A 260 2.81 4.96 11.96
CA THR A 260 2.58 5.33 10.55
C THR A 260 1.13 5.72 10.24
N THR A 261 0.16 5.27 11.03
CA THR A 261 -1.22 5.76 10.97
C THR A 261 -1.43 7.01 11.81
N ILE A 262 -0.96 7.04 13.07
CA ILE A 262 -1.22 8.16 13.99
C ILE A 262 -0.63 9.49 13.52
N ILE A 263 0.49 9.46 12.79
CA ILE A 263 1.13 10.66 12.24
C ILE A 263 0.40 11.26 11.01
N ARG A 264 -0.74 10.69 10.58
CA ARG A 264 -1.52 11.09 9.40
C ARG A 264 -2.98 11.35 9.78
#